data_AF-A0A2E6U7C5-F1
#
_entry.id   AF-A0A2E6U7C5-F1
#
_cell.length_a   1.000
_cell.length_b   1.000
_cell.length_c   1.000
_cell.angle_alpha   90.00
_cell.angle_beta   90.00
_cell.angle_gamma   90.00
#
_symmetry.space_group_name_H-M   'P 1'
#
loop_
_entity.id
_entity.type
_entity.pdbx_description
1 polymer ?
#
loop_
_entity_poly.entity_id
_entity_poly.type
_entity_poly.pdbx_seq_one_letter_code
_entity_poly.pdbx_strand_id
1 'polypeptide(L)'
;MAFCPSCAKEVDATWKVCPFCGESLGLADQQARVTFTDSAMSGDIHHTVVNNDPAAVTTAVISALRELGMVHFPSSAPTPPAPSVAEEEDALPPSFAIGDHVEYHSPSNGRWLDRCTVVGLNPDGTYRIEVPYDDAVQTKHAVVIGTSPGTIRPAAPPFVVGDRVMSDWRGHGHLFPGRIAQEHADHTFLIHYDDG
;
A
#
# COMPACT_ATOMS: atom_id res chain seq x y z
N MET A 1 -14.33 6.17 -15.05
CA MET A 1 -14.45 7.40 -14.25
C MET A 1 -15.01 7.00 -12.91
N ALA A 2 -14.28 7.26 -11.82
CA ALA A 2 -14.77 6.98 -10.46
C ALA A 2 -15.39 8.25 -9.88
N PHE A 3 -16.26 8.11 -8.88
CA PHE A 3 -16.89 9.24 -8.21
C PHE A 3 -16.73 9.08 -6.70
N CYS A 4 -16.48 10.19 -6.01
CA CYS A 4 -16.37 10.16 -4.56
C CYS A 4 -17.75 9.87 -3.93
N PRO A 5 -17.88 8.90 -3.02
CA PRO A 5 -19.16 8.57 -2.39
C PRO A 5 -19.67 9.66 -1.45
N SER A 6 -18.79 10.54 -0.96
CA SER A 6 -19.13 11.62 -0.03
C SER A 6 -19.56 12.91 -0.74
N CYS A 7 -18.84 13.33 -1.80
CA CYS A 7 -19.09 14.63 -2.45
C CYS A 7 -19.58 14.53 -3.91
N ALA A 8 -19.77 13.32 -4.44
CA ALA A 8 -20.25 13.04 -5.81
C ALA A 8 -19.46 13.71 -6.94
N LYS A 9 -18.25 14.22 -6.66
CA LYS A 9 -17.36 14.78 -7.68
C LYS A 9 -16.58 13.66 -8.36
N GLU A 10 -16.30 13.87 -9.63
CA GLU A 10 -15.49 12.95 -10.42
C GLU A 10 -14.07 12.88 -9.84
N VAL A 11 -13.59 11.66 -9.63
CA VAL A 11 -12.26 11.35 -9.10
C VAL A 11 -11.65 10.23 -9.92
N ASP A 12 -10.33 10.17 -9.97
CA ASP A 12 -9.64 9.07 -10.63
C ASP A 12 -9.59 7.86 -9.68
N ALA A 13 -9.79 6.66 -10.23
CA ALA A 13 -9.82 5.41 -9.46
C ALA A 13 -8.49 5.07 -8.78
N THR A 14 -7.40 5.74 -9.17
CA THR A 14 -6.07 5.60 -8.57
C THR A 14 -5.88 6.39 -7.27
N TRP A 15 -6.83 7.25 -6.89
CA TRP A 15 -6.70 8.12 -5.72
C TRP A 15 -7.08 7.37 -4.43
N LYS A 16 -6.22 7.42 -3.42
CA LYS A 16 -6.48 6.85 -2.08
C LYS A 16 -7.45 7.71 -1.26
N VAL A 17 -7.52 9.01 -1.53
CA VAL A 17 -8.33 10.00 -0.79
C VAL A 17 -8.92 11.01 -1.78
N CYS A 18 -10.14 11.47 -1.54
CA CYS A 18 -10.82 12.44 -2.40
C CYS A 18 -10.20 13.85 -2.26
N PRO A 19 -9.84 14.53 -3.37
CA PRO A 19 -9.27 15.89 -3.34
C PRO A 19 -10.19 16.93 -2.76
N PHE A 20 -11.51 16.72 -2.90
CA PHE A 20 -12.49 17.76 -2.68
C PHE A 20 -13.05 17.78 -1.27
N CYS A 21 -13.05 16.63 -0.59
CA CYS A 21 -13.61 16.51 0.75
C CYS A 21 -12.74 15.72 1.73
N GLY A 22 -11.62 15.13 1.29
CA GLY A 22 -10.71 14.38 2.17
C GLY A 22 -11.20 12.98 2.56
N GLU A 23 -12.29 12.49 1.96
CA GLU A 23 -12.82 11.15 2.23
C GLU A 23 -11.90 10.06 1.64
N SER A 24 -11.64 8.98 2.39
CA SER A 24 -10.87 7.84 1.90
C SER A 24 -11.62 7.07 0.80
N LEU A 25 -11.01 6.92 -0.37
CA LEU A 25 -11.57 6.27 -1.56
C LEU A 25 -11.20 4.77 -1.60
N GLY A 26 -11.35 4.09 -0.46
CA GLY A 26 -10.95 2.69 -0.30
C GLY A 26 -11.52 1.80 -1.42
N LEU A 27 -10.65 0.94 -1.98
CA LEU A 27 -11.03 -0.17 -2.84
C LEU A 27 -12.03 -1.05 -2.08
N ALA A 28 -13.32 -0.86 -2.36
CA ALA A 28 -14.34 -1.80 -1.97
C ALA A 28 -14.07 -3.09 -2.77
N ASP A 29 -13.43 -4.07 -2.13
CA ASP A 29 -13.50 -5.47 -2.54
C ASP A 29 -14.97 -5.90 -2.43
N GLN A 30 -15.73 -5.62 -3.49
CA GLN A 30 -17.11 -6.10 -3.62
C GLN A 30 -17.06 -7.57 -4.04
N GLN A 31 -16.80 -8.46 -3.08
CA GLN A 31 -17.37 -9.80 -3.17
C GLN A 31 -18.88 -9.69 -2.95
N ALA A 32 -19.57 -9.29 -4.02
CA ALA A 32 -21.02 -9.27 -4.11
C ALA A 32 -21.55 -10.71 -3.98
N ARG A 33 -21.84 -11.14 -2.75
CA ARG A 33 -22.56 -12.37 -2.47
C ARG A 33 -24.06 -12.13 -2.65
N VAL A 34 -24.50 -11.97 -3.90
CA VAL A 34 -25.93 -11.84 -4.21
C VAL A 34 -26.55 -13.24 -4.18
N THR A 35 -27.28 -13.55 -3.11
CA THR A 35 -28.02 -14.80 -2.98
C THR A 35 -29.44 -14.54 -3.44
N PHE A 36 -29.79 -14.96 -4.66
CA PHE A 36 -31.17 -14.99 -5.12
C PHE A 36 -31.76 -16.37 -4.83
N THR A 37 -32.70 -16.44 -3.90
CA THR A 37 -33.54 -17.62 -3.68
C THR A 37 -34.89 -17.36 -4.33
N ASP A 38 -35.08 -17.89 -5.54
CA ASP A 38 -36.40 -17.98 -6.18
C ASP A 38 -36.93 -19.41 -6.01
N SER A 39 -38.05 -19.54 -5.31
CA SER A 39 -38.74 -20.81 -5.11
C SER A 39 -39.83 -20.96 -6.16
N ALA A 40 -39.65 -21.88 -7.12
CA ALA A 40 -40.74 -22.34 -7.99
C ALA A 40 -40.66 -23.86 -8.25
N MET A 41 -41.76 -24.48 -7.84
CA MET A 41 -42.33 -25.83 -8.03
C MET A 41 -41.83 -26.74 -9.17
N SER A 42 -41.54 -27.99 -8.80
CA SER A 42 -42.06 -29.27 -9.33
C SER A 42 -42.02 -29.54 -10.85
N GLY A 43 -41.14 -30.46 -11.27
CA GLY A 43 -41.27 -31.20 -12.52
C GLY A 43 -40.01 -32.00 -12.89
N ASP A 44 -40.13 -33.32 -12.96
CA ASP A 44 -39.11 -34.31 -13.33
C ASP A 44 -38.25 -33.90 -14.54
N ILE A 45 -36.96 -33.64 -14.33
CA ILE A 45 -35.97 -33.46 -15.40
C ILE A 45 -34.71 -34.21 -14.97
N HIS A 46 -34.44 -35.35 -15.61
CA HIS A 46 -33.14 -36.03 -15.51
C HIS A 46 -32.07 -35.15 -16.18
N HIS A 47 -31.46 -34.27 -15.39
CA HIS A 47 -30.36 -33.42 -15.83
C HIS A 47 -29.11 -34.29 -15.95
N THR A 48 -28.77 -34.76 -17.15
CA THR A 48 -27.41 -35.22 -17.44
C THR A 48 -26.50 -34.00 -17.37
N VAL A 49 -25.95 -33.75 -16.19
CA VAL A 49 -24.92 -32.72 -15.97
C VAL A 49 -23.71 -33.12 -16.80
N VAL A 50 -23.55 -32.52 -17.99
CA VAL A 50 -22.28 -32.57 -18.70
C VAL A 50 -21.32 -31.66 -17.92
N ASN A 51 -20.52 -32.27 -17.06
CA ASN A 51 -19.54 -31.56 -16.24
C ASN A 51 -18.33 -31.19 -17.11
N ASN A 52 -18.49 -30.14 -17.91
CA ASN A 52 -17.38 -29.59 -18.69
C ASN A 52 -16.51 -28.74 -17.76
N ASP A 53 -15.57 -29.38 -17.08
CA ASP A 53 -14.62 -28.68 -16.22
C ASP A 53 -13.66 -27.85 -17.11
N PRO A 54 -13.73 -26.51 -17.07
CA PRO A 54 -12.88 -25.66 -17.91
C PRO A 54 -11.39 -25.86 -17.61
N ALA A 55 -11.02 -26.28 -16.39
CA ALA A 55 -9.63 -26.56 -16.03
C ALA A 55 -9.11 -27.84 -16.72
N ALA A 56 -9.96 -28.88 -16.79
CA ALA A 56 -9.63 -30.13 -17.47
C ALA A 56 -9.49 -29.92 -18.98
N VAL A 57 -10.40 -29.15 -19.59
CA VAL A 57 -10.32 -28.82 -21.03
C VAL A 57 -9.07 -28.00 -21.34
N THR A 58 -8.75 -27.01 -20.50
CA THR A 58 -7.56 -26.17 -20.70
C THR A 58 -6.28 -26.99 -20.61
N THR A 59 -6.19 -27.91 -19.65
CA THR A 59 -5.03 -28.79 -19.49
C THR A 59 -4.85 -29.71 -20.70
N ALA A 60 -5.94 -30.29 -21.20
CA ALA A 60 -5.92 -31.18 -22.36
C ALA A 60 -5.49 -30.46 -23.65
N VAL A 61 -5.90 -29.20 -23.83
CA VAL A 61 -5.48 -28.38 -24.98
C VAL A 61 -3.99 -28.01 -24.88
N ILE A 62 -3.51 -27.64 -23.69
CA ILE A 62 -2.09 -27.33 -23.46
C ILE A 62 -1.21 -28.57 -23.70
N SER A 63 -1.63 -29.76 -23.27
CA SER A 63 -0.87 -30.99 -23.52
C SER A 63 -0.85 -31.38 -24.99
N ALA A 64 -1.98 -31.25 -25.69
CA ALA A 64 -2.06 -31.54 -27.13
C ALA A 64 -1.19 -30.58 -27.96
N LEU A 65 -1.14 -29.30 -27.61
CA LEU A 65 -0.27 -28.31 -28.28
C LEU A 65 1.22 -28.58 -28.06
N ARG A 66 1.59 -29.21 -26.93
CA ARG A 66 2.97 -29.65 -26.64
C ARG A 66 3.37 -30.86 -27.49
N GLU A 67 2.48 -31.84 -27.68
CA GLU A 67 2.74 -33.03 -28.50
C GLU A 67 2.87 -32.68 -30.00
N LEU A 68 2.14 -31.65 -30.45
CA LEU A 68 2.25 -31.12 -31.81
C LEU A 68 3.46 -30.19 -32.01
N GLY A 69 4.32 -30.03 -31.00
CA GLY A 69 5.58 -29.29 -31.09
C GLY A 69 5.42 -27.76 -31.27
N MET A 70 4.24 -27.21 -31.00
CA MET A 70 3.94 -25.78 -31.24
C MET A 70 4.35 -24.87 -30.07
N VAL A 71 4.69 -25.42 -28.91
CA VAL A 71 5.13 -24.67 -27.72
C VAL A 71 6.37 -25.30 -27.09
N HIS A 72 7.51 -24.62 -27.19
CA HIS A 72 8.74 -24.94 -26.46
C HIS A 72 8.98 -23.84 -25.42
N PHE A 73 8.70 -24.13 -24.16
CA PHE A 73 9.19 -23.31 -23.06
C PHE A 73 10.58 -23.82 -22.73
N PRO A 74 11.65 -23.03 -22.95
CA PRO A 74 12.99 -23.46 -22.54
C PRO A 74 12.96 -23.67 -21.03
N SER A 75 13.34 -24.88 -20.62
CA SER A 75 13.61 -25.20 -19.23
C SER A 75 14.76 -24.32 -18.77
N SER A 76 14.47 -23.31 -17.96
CA SER A 76 15.49 -22.57 -17.24
C SER A 76 16.14 -23.54 -16.26
N ALA A 77 17.41 -23.86 -16.52
CA ALA A 77 18.27 -24.49 -15.54
C ALA A 77 18.27 -23.67 -14.24
N PRO A 78 18.40 -24.30 -13.06
CA PRO A 78 18.44 -23.58 -11.80
C PRO A 78 19.71 -22.72 -11.76
N THR A 79 19.52 -21.41 -11.90
CA THR A 79 20.53 -20.40 -11.59
C THR A 79 20.95 -20.59 -10.12
N PRO A 80 22.26 -20.58 -9.78
CA PRO A 80 22.68 -20.55 -8.39
C PRO A 80 21.98 -19.38 -7.68
N PRO A 81 21.54 -19.54 -6.41
CA PRO A 81 20.79 -18.51 -5.72
C PRO A 81 21.67 -17.26 -5.63
N ALA A 82 21.32 -16.25 -6.43
CA ALA A 82 21.65 -14.88 -6.11
C ALA A 82 21.17 -14.63 -4.67
N PRO A 83 21.93 -13.87 -3.86
CA PRO A 83 21.55 -13.62 -2.47
C PRO A 83 20.10 -13.15 -2.46
N SER A 84 19.28 -13.98 -1.84
CA SER A 84 17.87 -13.75 -1.55
C SER A 84 17.78 -12.36 -0.95
N VAL A 85 17.27 -11.42 -1.77
CA VAL A 85 16.64 -10.22 -1.26
C VAL A 85 15.53 -10.76 -0.39
N ALA A 86 15.76 -10.70 0.92
CA ALA A 86 14.82 -11.16 1.91
C ALA A 86 13.49 -10.47 1.62
N GLU A 87 12.46 -11.29 1.50
CA GLU A 87 11.08 -10.82 1.63
C GLU A 87 11.01 -10.21 3.04
N GLU A 88 11.15 -8.88 3.13
CA GLU A 88 10.95 -8.10 4.35
C GLU A 88 9.47 -8.16 4.72
N GLU A 89 9.06 -9.31 5.26
CA GLU A 89 7.92 -9.40 6.17
C GLU A 89 8.21 -8.42 7.31
N ASP A 90 7.42 -7.34 7.42
CA ASP A 90 6.94 -6.63 8.63
C ASP A 90 7.77 -6.70 9.94
N ALA A 91 9.09 -6.85 9.84
CA ALA A 91 10.00 -7.02 10.95
C ALA A 91 10.55 -5.65 11.27
N LEU A 92 10.10 -5.12 12.40
CA LEU A 92 10.67 -3.91 12.97
C LEU A 92 12.21 -4.08 13.00
N PRO A 93 12.98 -3.10 12.49
CA PRO A 93 14.42 -3.19 12.43
C PRO A 93 14.97 -3.37 13.84
N PRO A 94 16.09 -4.08 13.98
CA PRO A 94 16.65 -4.41 15.28
C PRO A 94 17.04 -3.16 16.08
N SER A 95 17.33 -2.05 15.41
CA SER A 95 17.67 -0.76 16.01
C SER A 95 17.53 0.39 15.00
N PHE A 96 17.38 1.61 15.49
CA PHE A 96 17.48 2.83 14.69
C PHE A 96 18.83 3.55 14.89
N ALA A 97 19.30 4.23 13.85
CA ALA A 97 20.42 5.16 13.93
C ALA A 97 19.96 6.58 14.28
N ILE A 98 20.90 7.41 14.75
CA ILE A 98 20.64 8.84 14.95
C ILE A 98 20.46 9.49 13.57
N GLY A 99 19.36 10.20 13.38
CA GLY A 99 18.93 10.79 12.11
C GLY A 99 17.83 10.00 11.42
N ASP A 100 17.59 8.74 11.81
CA ASP A 100 16.55 7.92 11.19
C ASP A 100 15.16 8.51 11.41
N HIS A 101 14.33 8.37 10.39
CA HIS A 101 12.93 8.77 10.43
C HIS A 101 12.09 7.62 10.97
N VAL A 102 11.27 7.94 11.96
CA VAL A 102 10.45 6.97 12.69
C VAL A 102 9.05 7.49 12.86
N GLU A 103 8.11 6.57 12.97
CA GLU A 103 6.74 6.87 13.37
C GLU A 103 6.61 6.74 14.89
N TYR A 104 6.04 7.75 15.56
CA TYR A 104 5.75 7.71 16.99
C TYR A 104 4.24 7.56 17.24
N HIS A 105 3.84 6.55 18.01
CA HIS A 105 2.44 6.40 18.41
C HIS A 105 2.11 7.34 19.56
N SER A 106 1.42 8.45 19.25
CA SER A 106 0.99 9.41 20.25
C SER A 106 -0.14 8.84 21.13
N PRO A 107 0.07 8.61 22.44
CA PRO A 107 -0.98 8.11 23.33
C PRO A 107 -2.13 9.11 23.50
N SER A 108 -1.83 10.41 23.41
CA SER A 108 -2.84 11.47 23.58
C SER A 108 -3.73 11.65 22.35
N ASN A 109 -3.17 11.47 21.14
CA ASN A 109 -3.90 11.65 19.89
C ASN A 109 -4.42 10.34 19.29
N GLY A 110 -4.01 9.19 19.82
CA GLY A 110 -4.42 7.87 19.33
C GLY A 110 -4.02 7.60 17.87
N ARG A 111 -2.93 8.24 17.40
CA ARG A 111 -2.44 8.11 16.02
C ARG A 111 -0.93 8.06 15.96
N TRP A 112 -0.42 7.50 14.87
CA TRP A 112 0.99 7.56 14.50
C TRP A 112 1.35 8.95 13.94
N LEU A 113 2.54 9.43 14.30
CA LEU A 113 3.14 10.66 13.79
C LEU A 113 4.39 10.28 13.01
N ASP A 114 4.37 10.54 11.71
CA ASP A 114 5.31 10.08 10.68
C ASP A 114 6.56 10.96 10.51
N ARG A 115 6.51 12.20 10.98
CA ARG A 115 7.58 13.18 10.82
C ARG A 115 8.58 13.18 11.98
N CYS A 116 8.79 12.07 12.69
CA CYS A 116 9.66 12.04 13.86
C CYS A 116 11.09 11.62 13.48
N THR A 117 12.08 12.18 14.19
CA THR A 117 13.50 11.90 13.94
C THR A 117 14.18 11.39 15.21
N VAL A 118 15.01 10.36 15.09
CA VAL A 118 15.84 9.86 16.19
C VAL A 118 17.00 10.83 16.41
N VAL A 119 17.08 11.44 17.59
CA VAL A 119 18.15 12.39 17.94
C VAL A 119 19.18 11.81 18.89
N GLY A 120 18.90 10.66 19.51
CA GLY A 120 19.84 10.03 20.41
C GLY A 120 19.45 8.62 20.82
N LEU A 121 20.47 7.88 21.25
CA LEU A 121 20.37 6.55 21.85
C LEU A 121 20.78 6.67 23.31
N ASN A 122 19.91 6.23 24.22
CA ASN A 122 20.25 6.15 25.63
C ASN A 122 20.98 4.84 25.94
N PRO A 123 21.83 4.81 26.99
CA PRO A 123 22.56 3.61 27.37
C PRO A 123 21.68 2.47 27.89
N ASP A 124 20.42 2.74 28.22
CA ASP A 124 19.42 1.74 28.62
C ASP A 124 18.75 1.04 27.42
N GLY A 125 19.09 1.43 26.19
CA GLY A 125 18.50 0.90 24.96
C GLY A 125 17.21 1.60 24.51
N THR A 126 16.80 2.66 25.21
CA THR A 126 15.70 3.53 24.77
C THR A 126 16.19 4.62 23.81
N TYR A 127 15.29 5.16 23.02
CA TYR A 127 15.57 6.17 22.02
C TYR A 127 15.07 7.54 22.50
N ARG A 128 15.82 8.56 22.12
CA ARG A 128 15.40 9.96 22.19
C ARG A 128 14.98 10.39 20.80
N ILE A 129 13.74 10.84 20.64
CA ILE A 129 13.18 11.29 19.36
C ILE A 129 12.70 12.74 19.45
N GLU A 130 12.72 13.44 18.33
CA GLU A 130 12.02 14.70 18.13
C GLU A 130 10.72 14.47 17.37
N VAL A 131 9.63 15.00 17.92
CA VAL A 131 8.28 14.91 17.38
C VAL A 131 7.83 16.32 17.04
N PRO A 132 7.78 16.70 15.76
CA PRO A 132 7.28 18.00 15.34
C PRO A 132 5.74 18.04 15.42
N TYR A 133 5.22 19.04 16.12
CA TYR A 133 3.83 19.47 16.11
C TYR A 133 3.71 20.74 15.28
N ASP A 134 2.48 21.20 15.05
CA ASP A 134 2.21 22.40 14.25
C ASP A 134 2.80 23.68 14.89
N ASP A 135 2.91 23.70 16.22
CA ASP A 135 3.32 24.85 17.02
C ASP A 135 4.70 24.70 17.68
N ALA A 136 5.18 23.48 17.89
CA ALA A 136 6.42 23.20 18.59
C ALA A 136 7.04 21.84 18.23
N VAL A 137 8.35 21.69 18.42
CA VAL A 137 9.02 20.38 18.39
C VAL A 137 9.17 19.89 19.83
N GLN A 138 8.61 18.72 20.13
CA GLN A 138 8.77 18.08 21.44
C GLN A 138 9.77 16.95 21.37
N THR A 139 10.69 16.91 22.34
CA THR A 139 11.58 15.77 22.50
C THR A 139 10.97 14.71 23.43
N LYS A 140 10.90 13.46 22.98
CA LYS A 140 10.60 12.31 23.84
C LYS A 140 11.88 11.58 24.17
N HIS A 141 12.14 11.37 25.46
CA HIS A 141 13.45 10.94 25.93
C HIS A 141 13.65 9.43 26.01
N ALA A 142 12.58 8.64 26.20
CA ALA A 142 12.70 7.21 26.48
C ALA A 142 11.59 6.43 25.77
N VAL A 143 11.66 6.37 24.44
CA VAL A 143 10.75 5.56 23.60
C VAL A 143 11.43 4.27 23.16
N VAL A 144 10.65 3.22 22.96
CA VAL A 144 11.13 1.89 22.54
C VAL A 144 10.48 1.49 21.23
N ILE A 145 11.12 0.56 20.50
CA ILE A 145 10.58 0.03 19.25
C ILE A 145 9.37 -0.87 19.55
N GLY A 146 8.25 -0.66 18.86
CA GLY A 146 7.04 -1.46 19.03
C GLY A 146 5.80 -0.85 18.38
N THR A 147 4.64 -1.45 18.62
CA THR A 147 3.32 -1.04 18.07
C THR A 147 2.33 -0.53 19.11
N SER A 148 2.76 -0.36 20.36
CA SER A 148 1.91 0.10 21.47
C SER A 148 1.91 1.62 21.61
N PRO A 149 0.94 2.22 22.32
CA PRO A 149 1.00 3.64 22.60
C PRO A 149 2.28 4.04 23.32
N GLY A 150 2.97 5.06 22.79
CA GLY A 150 4.25 5.52 23.32
C GLY A 150 5.46 4.78 22.77
N THR A 151 5.30 3.92 21.77
CA THR A 151 6.43 3.28 21.07
C THR A 151 6.70 3.93 19.72
N ILE A 152 7.82 3.56 19.12
CA ILE A 152 8.24 3.97 17.78
C ILE A 152 8.33 2.77 16.83
N ARG A 153 8.14 3.01 15.54
CA ARG A 153 8.35 2.02 14.48
C ARG A 153 9.03 2.69 13.28
N PRO A 154 9.51 1.93 12.28
CA PRO A 154 10.02 2.51 11.04
C PRO A 154 8.96 3.39 10.42
N ALA A 155 9.35 4.57 9.96
CA ALA A 155 8.44 5.35 9.15
C ALA A 155 8.16 4.57 7.86
N ALA A 156 6.91 4.14 7.67
CA ALA A 156 6.47 3.71 6.35
C ALA A 156 6.54 4.94 5.43
N PRO A 157 7.15 4.86 4.23
CA PRO A 157 7.13 5.96 3.29
C PRO A 157 5.66 6.29 2.98
N PRO A 158 5.18 7.50 3.31
CA PRO A 158 3.75 7.83 3.23
C PRO A 158 3.25 7.83 1.78
N PHE A 159 4.16 7.99 0.83
CA PHE A 159 3.89 7.98 -0.58
C PHE A 159 4.93 7.16 -1.32
N VAL A 160 4.51 6.50 -2.39
CA VAL A 160 5.41 5.77 -3.29
C VAL A 160 5.50 6.45 -4.64
N VAL A 161 6.58 6.19 -5.37
CA VAL A 161 6.74 6.66 -6.76
C VAL A 161 5.52 6.20 -7.58
N GLY A 162 4.90 7.15 -8.29
CA GLY A 162 3.68 6.96 -9.07
C GLY A 162 2.39 7.40 -8.38
N ASP A 163 2.40 7.59 -7.05
CA ASP A 163 1.24 8.10 -6.32
C ASP A 163 0.87 9.51 -6.80
N ARG A 164 -0.45 9.77 -6.90
CA ARG A 164 -0.98 11.08 -7.23
C ARG A 164 -1.10 11.94 -5.98
N VAL A 165 -0.63 13.18 -6.10
CA VAL A 165 -0.57 14.14 -4.99
C VAL A 165 -1.02 15.53 -5.45
N MET A 166 -1.53 16.31 -4.50
CA MET A 166 -1.72 17.75 -4.65
C MET A 166 -0.58 18.45 -3.91
N SER A 167 0.14 19.35 -4.58
CA SER A 167 1.19 20.15 -3.94
C SER A 167 0.98 21.64 -4.20
N ASP A 168 1.31 22.46 -3.20
CA ASP A 168 1.27 23.91 -3.32
C ASP A 168 2.55 24.41 -3.99
N TRP A 169 2.45 24.74 -5.27
CA TRP A 169 3.60 25.18 -6.04
C TRP A 169 4.02 26.59 -5.58
N ARG A 170 5.27 26.70 -5.10
CA ARG A 170 5.87 27.94 -4.54
C ARG A 170 5.16 28.53 -3.31
N GLY A 171 4.25 27.81 -2.67
CA GLY A 171 3.57 28.30 -1.46
C GLY A 171 2.59 29.44 -1.71
N HIS A 172 2.01 29.51 -2.92
CA HIS A 172 1.05 30.55 -3.30
C HIS A 172 -0.39 30.20 -2.89
N GLY A 173 -0.60 29.07 -2.20
CA GLY A 173 -1.92 28.59 -1.75
C GLY A 173 -2.72 27.88 -2.84
N HIS A 174 -2.14 27.66 -4.02
CA HIS A 174 -2.78 26.96 -5.13
C HIS A 174 -2.23 25.54 -5.22
N LEU A 175 -3.11 24.57 -5.02
CA LEU A 175 -2.76 23.15 -5.11
C LEU A 175 -2.82 22.68 -6.57
N PHE A 176 -1.70 22.20 -7.08
CA PHE A 176 -1.58 21.66 -8.43
C PHE A 176 -1.50 20.13 -8.36
N PRO A 177 -2.25 19.40 -9.21
CA PRO A 177 -2.18 17.95 -9.29
C PRO A 177 -0.87 17.52 -9.96
N GLY A 178 -0.27 16.47 -9.43
CA GLY A 178 0.88 15.82 -10.03
C GLY A 178 1.05 14.38 -9.57
N ARG A 179 2.13 13.77 -10.04
CA ARG A 179 2.56 12.42 -9.64
C ARG A 179 3.96 12.48 -9.07
N ILE A 180 4.20 11.68 -8.04
CA ILE A 180 5.55 11.51 -7.50
C ILE A 180 6.38 10.77 -8.54
N ALA A 181 7.38 11.44 -9.09
CA ALA A 181 8.29 10.88 -10.07
C ALA A 181 9.49 10.19 -9.42
N GLN A 182 9.94 10.72 -8.28
CA GLN A 182 11.08 10.20 -7.55
C GLN A 182 10.99 10.59 -6.07
N GLU A 183 11.44 9.69 -5.19
CA GLU A 183 11.74 10.00 -3.79
C GLU A 183 13.25 10.24 -3.63
N HIS A 184 13.61 11.28 -2.91
CA HIS A 184 14.98 11.58 -2.54
C HIS A 184 15.32 11.00 -1.15
N ALA A 185 16.62 10.80 -0.88
CA ALA A 185 17.09 10.22 0.39
C ALA A 185 16.83 11.12 1.61
N ASP A 186 16.51 12.39 1.40
CA ASP A 186 16.10 13.34 2.44
C ASP A 186 14.57 13.41 2.61
N HIS A 187 13.84 12.45 2.03
CA HIS A 187 12.38 12.34 2.06
C HIS A 187 11.66 13.53 1.42
N THR A 188 12.35 14.27 0.55
CA THR A 188 11.71 15.16 -0.40
C THR A 188 11.26 14.39 -1.63
N PHE A 189 10.19 14.84 -2.29
CA PHE A 189 9.63 14.19 -3.47
C PHE A 189 9.75 15.09 -4.68
N LEU A 190 10.24 14.52 -5.78
CA LEU A 190 10.13 15.12 -7.10
C LEU A 190 8.71 14.88 -7.62
N ILE A 191 7.99 15.96 -7.91
CA ILE A 191 6.62 15.91 -8.42
C ILE A 191 6.62 16.31 -9.90
N HIS A 192 6.14 15.43 -10.76
CA HIS A 192 5.79 15.77 -12.14
C HIS A 192 4.34 16.26 -12.14
N TYR A 193 4.15 17.54 -12.43
CA TYR A 193 2.82 18.12 -12.52
C TYR A 193 2.13 17.69 -13.82
N ASP A 194 0.81 17.55 -13.75
CA ASP A 194 0.02 17.14 -14.92
C ASP A 194 -0.03 18.25 -16.01
N ASP A 195 0.34 19.49 -15.69
CA ASP A 195 0.36 20.66 -16.59
C ASP A 195 1.70 20.91 -17.32
N GLY A 196 2.74 20.12 -17.02
CA GLY A 196 4.05 20.12 -17.72
C GLY A 196 5.07 21.11 -17.17
#